data_AF-A0A1I8MJ84-F1
#
_entry.id   AF-A0A1I8MJ84-F1
#
_cell.length_a   1.000
_cell.length_b   1.000
_cell.length_c   1.000
_cell.angle_alpha   90.00
_cell.angle_beta   90.00
_cell.angle_gamma   90.00
#
_symmetry.space_group_name_H-M   'P 1'
#
loop_
_entity.id
_entity.type
_entity.pdbx_description
1 polymer ?
#
loop_
_entity_poly.entity_id
_entity_poly.type
_entity_poly.pdbx_seq_one_letter_code
_entity_poly.pdbx_strand_id
1 'polypeptide(L)'
;MSNKATGSNDCLDGGNAKVNGSNYLKLQQSQVIRNNIHAISQLLNTGLNTESLDTCIKLIEAGVHPQALAEVITQIRREVAALRNSEEH
;
A
#
# COMPACT_ATOMS: atom_id res chain seq x y z
N MET A 1 3.14 -35.29 52.89
CA MET A 1 3.93 -34.06 52.70
C MET A 1 3.81 -33.67 51.23
N SER A 2 3.01 -32.64 50.99
CA SER A 2 2.54 -32.23 49.67
C SER A 2 3.55 -31.29 49.00
N ASN A 3 4.01 -31.61 47.80
CA ASN A 3 4.92 -30.75 47.05
C ASN A 3 4.12 -29.81 46.13
N LYS A 4 3.95 -28.60 46.65
CA LYS A 4 4.08 -27.26 46.03
C LYS A 4 3.76 -27.11 44.54
N ALA A 5 2.68 -26.37 44.28
CA ALA A 5 2.36 -25.75 43.00
C ALA A 5 3.36 -24.64 42.62
N THR A 6 3.77 -24.65 41.35
CA THR A 6 4.25 -23.50 40.57
C THR A 6 3.59 -23.72 39.20
N GLY A 7 2.62 -22.91 38.76
CA GLY A 7 2.70 -21.47 38.60
C GLY A 7 2.80 -21.21 37.11
N SER A 8 1.71 -20.69 36.53
CA SER A 8 1.47 -20.24 35.16
C SER A 8 2.68 -20.10 34.23
N ASN A 9 2.64 -20.82 33.10
CA ASN A 9 3.30 -20.35 31.89
C ASN A 9 2.25 -19.62 31.06
N ASP A 10 2.30 -18.30 31.21
CA ASP A 10 1.56 -17.34 30.41
C ASP A 10 1.83 -17.53 28.91
N CYS A 11 0.79 -17.16 28.17
CA CYS A 11 0.64 -17.16 26.73
C CYS A 11 1.89 -16.70 25.96
N LEU A 12 2.25 -17.46 24.93
CA LEU A 12 2.92 -16.92 23.75
C LEU A 12 2.00 -17.15 22.56
N ASP A 13 1.04 -16.24 22.40
CA ASP A 13 0.34 -16.01 21.14
C ASP A 13 1.37 -15.52 20.11
N GLY A 14 1.97 -16.48 19.41
CA GLY A 14 2.91 -16.24 18.32
C GLY A 14 2.19 -15.80 17.06
N GLY A 15 1.54 -14.64 17.11
CA GLY A 15 0.97 -13.97 15.96
C GLY A 15 2.04 -13.72 14.90
N ASN A 16 1.95 -14.40 13.77
CA ASN A 16 2.76 -14.20 12.57
C ASN A 16 2.39 -12.85 11.90
N ALA A 17 2.68 -11.74 12.55
CA ALA A 17 2.58 -10.40 11.97
C ALA A 17 3.84 -10.13 11.13
N LYS A 18 3.92 -10.69 9.92
CA LYS A 18 4.99 -10.35 8.97
C LYS A 18 4.90 -8.88 8.57
N VAL A 19 5.69 -8.06 9.26
CA VAL A 19 6.59 -7.01 8.76
C VAL A 19 6.42 -6.64 7.28
N ASN A 20 5.35 -5.91 6.94
CA ASN A 20 5.21 -5.32 5.59
C ASN A 20 5.10 -3.78 5.59
N GLY A 21 4.78 -3.15 6.74
CA GLY A 21 4.71 -1.68 6.83
C GLY A 21 6.07 -0.96 6.91
N SER A 22 7.19 -1.68 6.86
CA SER A 22 8.53 -1.11 7.08
C SER A 22 9.12 -0.42 5.85
N ASN A 23 8.68 -0.79 4.64
CA ASN A 23 9.26 -0.29 3.39
C ASN A 23 8.70 1.09 3.03
N TYR A 24 7.39 1.33 3.20
CA TYR A 24 6.77 2.63 2.90
C TYR A 24 7.28 3.69 3.86
N LEU A 25 7.47 3.34 5.13
CA LEU A 25 8.05 4.26 6.11
C LEU A 25 9.48 4.66 5.71
N LYS A 26 10.28 3.73 5.19
CA LYS A 26 11.64 3.99 4.70
C LYS A 26 11.62 4.84 3.41
N LEU A 27 10.63 4.65 2.53
CA LEU A 27 10.41 5.50 1.36
C LEU A 27 9.98 6.92 1.74
N GLN A 28 9.08 7.08 2.72
CA GLN A 28 8.65 8.38 3.24
C GLN A 28 9.79 9.14 3.91
N GLN A 29 10.66 8.44 4.63
CA GLN A 29 11.86 9.02 5.24
C GLN A 29 12.90 9.43 4.18
N SER A 30 12.95 8.76 3.03
CA SER A 30 13.90 9.04 1.96
C SER A 30 13.28 9.85 0.82
N GLN A 31 13.44 11.17 0.91
CA GLN A 31 12.95 12.09 -0.13
C GLN A 31 13.56 11.81 -1.52
N VAL A 32 14.81 11.33 -1.57
CA VAL A 32 15.48 10.99 -2.84
C VAL A 32 14.72 9.88 -3.57
N ILE A 33 14.38 8.79 -2.86
CA ILE A 33 13.72 7.65 -3.49
C ILE A 33 12.29 8.04 -3.91
N ARG A 34 11.57 8.75 -3.04
CA ARG A 34 10.22 9.27 -3.35
C ARG A 34 10.23 10.13 -4.62
N ASN A 35 11.18 11.06 -4.72
CA ASN A 35 11.31 11.94 -5.88
C ASN A 35 11.68 11.16 -7.15
N ASN A 36 12.55 10.15 -7.06
CA ASN A 36 12.90 9.31 -8.21
C ASN A 36 11.70 8.52 -8.73
N ILE A 37 10.91 7.90 -7.85
CA ILE A 37 9.70 7.16 -8.27
C ILE A 37 8.67 8.12 -8.88
N HIS A 38 8.50 9.31 -8.30
CA HIS A 38 7.61 10.31 -8.87
C HIS A 38 8.11 10.80 -10.25
N ALA A 39 9.40 11.02 -10.42
CA ALA A 39 9.99 11.40 -11.71
C ALA A 39 9.81 10.31 -12.77
N ILE A 40 9.97 9.03 -12.41
CA ILE A 40 9.68 7.90 -13.30
C ILE A 40 8.19 7.90 -13.71
N SER A 41 7.29 8.13 -12.76
CA SER A 41 5.85 8.22 -13.01
C SER A 41 5.50 9.34 -13.99
N GLN A 42 6.17 10.49 -13.90
CA GLN A 42 6.02 11.60 -14.85
C GLN A 42 6.58 11.26 -16.23
N LEU A 43 7.76 10.63 -16.29
CA LEU A 43 8.37 10.19 -17.56
C LEU A 43 7.50 9.19 -18.33
N LEU A 44 6.85 8.27 -17.62
CA LEU A 44 5.90 7.31 -18.19
C LEU A 44 4.51 7.90 -18.41
N ASN A 45 4.31 9.18 -18.07
CA ASN A 45 3.06 9.91 -18.21
C ASN A 45 1.84 9.15 -17.63
N THR A 46 2.03 8.47 -16.50
CA THR A 46 0.96 7.70 -15.85
C THR A 46 -0.16 8.61 -15.32
N GLY A 47 0.12 9.91 -15.17
CA GLY A 47 -0.78 10.89 -14.59
C GLY A 47 -1.05 10.69 -13.10
N LEU A 48 -0.23 9.90 -12.39
CA LEU A 48 -0.35 9.75 -10.95
C LEU A 48 0.29 10.95 -10.22
N ASN A 49 -0.52 11.61 -9.40
CA ASN A 49 -0.07 12.61 -8.45
C ASN A 49 0.58 11.94 -7.22
N THR A 50 1.35 12.69 -6.45
CA THR A 50 2.18 12.16 -5.35
C THR A 50 1.36 11.42 -4.30
N GLU A 51 0.15 11.89 -4.01
CA GLU A 51 -0.76 11.26 -3.05
C GLU A 51 -1.35 9.93 -3.55
N SER A 52 -1.77 9.86 -4.83
CA SER A 52 -2.23 8.59 -5.41
C SER A 52 -1.09 7.60 -5.53
N LEU A 53 0.11 8.06 -5.85
CA LEU A 53 1.31 7.22 -5.90
C LEU A 53 1.64 6.63 -4.52
N ASP A 54 1.58 7.45 -3.46
CA ASP A 54 1.77 6.98 -2.08
C ASP A 54 0.72 5.92 -1.70
N THR A 55 -0.54 6.11 -2.13
CA THR A 55 -1.60 5.12 -1.91
C THR A 55 -1.33 3.82 -2.66
N CYS A 56 -0.86 3.88 -3.92
CA CYS A 56 -0.51 2.69 -4.69
C CYS A 56 0.62 1.89 -4.03
N ILE A 57 1.64 2.57 -3.50
CA ILE A 57 2.76 1.91 -2.80
C ILE A 57 2.26 1.19 -1.55
N LYS A 58 1.38 1.82 -0.75
CA LYS A 58 0.78 1.18 0.43
C LYS A 58 -0.01 -0.08 0.08
N LEU A 59 -0.78 -0.05 -1.02
CA LEU A 59 -1.56 -1.20 -1.48
C LEU A 59 -0.64 -2.33 -1.94
N ILE A 60 0.43 -2.02 -2.67
CA ILE A 60 1.43 -3.01 -3.08
C ILE A 60 2.12 -3.63 -1.87
N GLU A 61 2.42 -2.84 -0.84
CA GLU A 61 2.98 -3.36 0.43
C GLU A 61 1.99 -4.19 1.24
N ALA A 62 0.69 -3.93 1.12
CA ALA A 62 -0.35 -4.79 1.67
C ALA A 62 -0.49 -6.13 0.91
N GLY A 63 0.29 -6.34 -0.15
CA GLY A 63 0.29 -7.57 -0.96
C GLY A 63 -0.64 -7.52 -2.17
N VAL A 64 -1.15 -6.34 -2.54
CA VAL A 64 -1.96 -6.18 -3.76
C VAL A 64 -1.08 -6.36 -4.99
N HIS A 65 -1.55 -7.17 -5.94
CA HIS A 65 -0.82 -7.42 -7.19
C HIS A 65 -0.79 -6.16 -8.07
N PRO A 66 0.40 -5.70 -8.55
CA PRO A 66 0.53 -4.43 -9.25
C PRO A 66 -0.25 -4.38 -10.57
N GLN A 67 -0.34 -5.50 -11.29
CA GLN A 67 -1.12 -5.57 -12.54
C GLN A 67 -2.61 -5.37 -12.29
N ALA A 68 -3.15 -6.00 -11.25
CA ALA A 68 -4.57 -5.88 -10.91
C ALA A 68 -4.90 -4.46 -10.44
N LEU A 69 -4.00 -3.85 -9.67
CA LEU A 69 -4.11 -2.45 -9.26
C LEU A 69 -4.13 -1.50 -10.47
N ALA A 70 -3.26 -1.71 -11.46
CA ALA A 70 -3.22 -0.88 -12.66
C ALA A 70 -4.52 -0.99 -13.49
N GLU A 71 -5.07 -2.19 -13.63
CA GLU A 71 -6.36 -2.41 -14.30
C GLU A 71 -7.49 -1.66 -13.61
N VAL A 72 -7.59 -1.78 -12.28
CA VAL A 72 -8.60 -1.09 -11.48
C VAL A 72 -8.47 0.43 -11.60
N ILE A 73 -7.25 0.99 -11.49
CA ILE A 73 -7.03 2.44 -11.64
C ILE A 73 -7.45 2.92 -13.03
N THR A 74 -7.11 2.15 -14.07
CA THR A 74 -7.45 2.50 -15.46
C THR A 74 -8.96 2.46 -15.68
N GLN A 75 -9.63 1.44 -15.14
CA GLN A 75 -11.08 1.31 -15.21
C GLN A 75 -11.80 2.47 -14.50
N ILE A 76 -11.40 2.78 -13.26
CA ILE A 76 -11.98 3.90 -12.50
C ILE A 76 -11.83 5.21 -13.29
N ARG A 77 -10.65 5.47 -13.85
CA ARG A 77 -10.42 6.69 -14.65
C ARG A 77 -11.30 6.75 -15.89
N ARG A 78 -11.48 5.62 -16.58
CA ARG A 78 -12.36 5.52 -17.75
C ARG A 78 -13.82 5.78 -17.37
N GLU A 79 -14.29 5.17 -16.29
CA GLU A 79 -15.67 5.35 -15.81
C GLU A 79 -15.93 6.79 -15.37
N VAL A 80 -15.02 7.41 -14.62
CA VAL A 80 -15.12 8.82 -14.23
C VAL A 80 -15.14 9.73 -15.46
N ALA A 81 -14.32 9.47 -16.48
CA ALA A 81 -14.35 10.23 -17.72
C ALA A 81 -15.67 10.07 -18.48
N ALA A 82 -16.21 8.85 -18.52
CA ALA A 82 -17.50 8.57 -19.15
C ALA A 82 -18.66 9.29 -18.44
N LEU A 83 -18.67 9.30 -17.11
CA LEU A 83 -19.67 10.01 -16.31
C LEU A 83 -19.65 11.52 -16.59
N ARG A 84 -18.45 12.13 -16.60
CA ARG A 84 -18.29 13.57 -16.89
C ARG A 84 -18.80 13.94 -18.28
N ASN A 85 -18.56 13.09 -19.28
CA ASN A 85 -19.04 13.33 -20.64
C ASN A 85 -20.57 13.17 -20.75
N SER A 86 -21.19 12.34 -19.91
CA SER A 86 -22.65 12.17 -19.89
C SER A 86 -23.40 13.29 -19.16
N GLU A 87 -22.73 14.03 -18.25
CA GLU A 87 -23.32 15.18 -17.56
C GLU A 87 -23.27 16.48 -18.39
N GLU A 88 -22.45 16.52 -19.45
CA GLU A 88 -22.35 17.66 -20.37
C GLU A 88 -23.36 17.61 -21.54
N HIS A 89 -24.21 16.59 -21.63
CA HIS A 89 -25.31 16.47 -22.60
C HIS A 89 -26.67 16.52 -21.89
#